data_AF-A0A2E5D9H7-F1
#
_entry.id   AF-A0A2E5D9H7-F1
#
_cell.length_a   1.000
_cell.length_b   1.000
_cell.length_c   1.000
_cell.angle_alpha   90.00
_cell.angle_beta   90.00
_cell.angle_gamma   90.00
#
_symmetry.space_group_name_H-M   'P 1'
#
loop_
_entity.id
_entity.type
_entity.pdbx_description
1 polymer ?
#
loop_
_entity_poly.entity_id
_entity_poly.type
_entity_poly.pdbx_seq_one_letter_code
_entity_poly.pdbx_strand_id
1 'polypeptide(L)'
;MSTMLSTSIGRLRVVSFLEGLSYLVLLYCSIVMKRIQGNEEAIYIPGMIHGVLFILLCLLLWIARKPSGWSYPRCAIIFGAALLPFGPFFVEPWLKREDARMTTMGQDTHSLEI
;
A
#
# COMPACT_ATOMS: atom_id res chain seq x y z
N MET A 1 7.85 -14.78 11.79
CA MET A 1 6.96 -14.29 10.71
C MET A 1 5.77 -13.44 11.22
N SER A 2 5.78 -12.97 12.47
CA SER A 2 4.63 -12.29 13.10
C SER A 2 4.78 -10.77 13.32
N THR A 3 5.88 -10.14 12.90
CA THR A 3 6.16 -8.72 13.15
C THR A 3 5.77 -7.76 12.02
N MET A 4 5.29 -8.24 10.86
CA MET A 4 4.94 -7.38 9.71
C MET A 4 3.60 -6.63 9.89
N LEU A 5 2.69 -7.08 10.76
CA LEU A 5 1.41 -6.40 11.00
C LEU A 5 1.42 -5.47 12.23
N SER A 6 2.45 -5.60 13.07
CA SER A 6 2.61 -4.79 14.29
C SER A 6 3.09 -3.36 13.97
N THR A 7 3.89 -3.18 12.92
CA THR A 7 4.46 -1.89 12.53
C THR A 7 3.54 -1.12 11.59
N SER A 8 3.55 0.21 11.70
CA SER A 8 2.76 1.08 10.80
C SER A 8 3.20 0.94 9.33
N ILE A 9 4.49 0.70 9.08
CA ILE A 9 5.04 0.51 7.73
C ILE A 9 4.67 -0.88 7.19
N GLY A 10 4.72 -1.93 8.00
CA GLY A 10 4.35 -3.26 7.57
C GLY A 10 2.86 -3.38 7.21
N ARG A 11 1.97 -2.70 7.94
CA ARG A 11 0.54 -2.56 7.55
C ARG A 11 0.37 -1.82 6.22
N LEU A 12 1.12 -0.73 6.03
CA LEU A 12 1.11 0.03 4.78
C LEU A 12 1.56 -0.83 3.59
N ARG A 13 2.57 -1.69 3.76
CA ARG A 13 3.03 -2.63 2.73
C ARG A 13 1.95 -3.62 2.31
N VAL A 14 1.31 -4.27 3.28
CA VAL A 14 0.25 -5.25 3.00
C VAL A 14 -0.92 -4.59 2.27
N VAL A 15 -1.37 -3.43 2.74
CA VAL A 15 -2.48 -2.71 2.09
C VAL A 15 -2.09 -2.18 0.71
N SER A 16 -0.85 -1.70 0.53
CA SER A 16 -0.37 -1.26 -0.79
C SER A 16 -0.33 -2.41 -1.79
N PHE A 17 0.11 -3.60 -1.38
CA PHE A 17 0.09 -4.78 -2.24
C PHE A 17 -1.34 -5.21 -2.60
N LEU A 18 -2.26 -5.23 -1.62
CA LEU A 18 -3.66 -5.58 -1.85
C LEU A 18 -4.37 -4.55 -2.74
N GLU A 19 -4.06 -3.27 -2.59
CA GLU A 19 -4.58 -2.18 -3.40
C GLU A 19 -4.14 -2.35 -4.86
N GLY A 20 -2.84 -2.53 -5.12
CA GLY A 20 -2.34 -2.80 -6.47
C GLY A 20 -2.93 -4.08 -7.10
N LEU A 21 -3.08 -5.15 -6.32
CA LEU A 21 -3.73 -6.37 -6.80
C LEU A 21 -5.22 -6.14 -7.13
N SER A 22 -5.94 -5.40 -6.28
CA SER A 22 -7.35 -5.06 -6.51
C SER A 22 -7.55 -4.19 -7.75
N TYR A 23 -6.61 -3.27 -8.02
CA TYR A 23 -6.60 -2.48 -9.25
C TYR A 23 -6.42 -3.38 -10.47
N LEU A 24 -5.48 -4.34 -10.41
CA LEU A 24 -5.24 -5.26 -11.52
C LEU A 24 -6.46 -6.14 -11.82
N VAL A 25 -7.15 -6.63 -10.77
CA VAL A 25 -8.43 -7.35 -10.89
C VAL A 25 -9.51 -6.45 -11.50
N LEU A 26 -9.62 -5.21 -11.05
CA LEU A 26 -10.55 -4.23 -11.63
C LEU A 26 -10.25 -3.97 -13.10
N LEU A 27 -8.98 -3.83 -13.48
CA LEU A 27 -8.57 -3.62 -14.86
C LEU A 27 -8.99 -4.82 -15.72
N TYR A 28 -8.73 -6.04 -15.25
CA TYR A 28 -9.14 -7.28 -15.91
C TYR A 28 -10.66 -7.36 -16.06
N CYS A 29 -11.42 -7.16 -14.98
CA CYS A 29 -12.89 -7.13 -15.01
C CYS A 29 -13.42 -6.04 -15.95
N SER A 30 -12.83 -4.84 -15.92
CA SER A 30 -13.25 -3.73 -16.77
C SER A 30 -12.98 -3.97 -18.25
N ILE A 31 -11.88 -4.65 -18.61
CA ILE A 31 -11.55 -4.93 -20.01
C ILE A 31 -12.33 -6.14 -20.50
N VAL A 32 -12.30 -7.25 -19.74
CA VAL A 32 -12.93 -8.52 -20.12
C VAL A 32 -14.44 -8.44 -20.01
N MET A 33 -14.99 -8.10 -18.85
CA MET A 33 -16.45 -8.16 -18.66
C MET A 33 -17.17 -7.00 -19.35
N LYS A 34 -16.65 -5.76 -19.26
CA LYS A 34 -17.29 -4.62 -19.92
C LYS A 34 -17.29 -4.75 -21.44
N ARG A 35 -16.13 -5.05 -22.05
CA ARG A 35 -16.03 -5.05 -23.52
C ARG A 35 -16.56 -6.32 -24.16
N ILE A 36 -16.46 -7.48 -23.49
CA ILE A 36 -16.83 -8.77 -24.09
C ILE A 36 -18.27 -9.16 -23.76
N GLN A 37 -18.77 -8.84 -22.56
CA GLN A 37 -20.08 -9.27 -22.09
C GLN A 37 -21.12 -8.15 -22.01
N GLY A 38 -20.73 -6.89 -22.22
CA GLY A 38 -21.64 -5.74 -22.24
C GLY A 38 -22.36 -5.46 -20.92
N ASN A 39 -21.99 -6.14 -19.84
CA ASN A 39 -22.64 -6.02 -18.53
C ASN A 39 -21.86 -5.02 -17.67
N GLU A 40 -22.45 -3.86 -17.45
CA GLU A 40 -21.83 -2.72 -16.76
C GLU A 40 -21.69 -2.95 -15.25
N GLU A 41 -22.53 -3.80 -14.67
CA GLU A 41 -22.53 -4.09 -13.23
C GLU A 41 -21.28 -4.85 -12.76
N ALA A 42 -20.61 -5.56 -13.67
CA ALA A 42 -19.40 -6.33 -13.41
C ALA A 42 -18.21 -5.48 -12.91
N ILE A 43 -18.25 -4.17 -13.13
CA ILE A 43 -17.20 -3.23 -12.72
C ILE A 43 -17.53 -2.62 -11.36
N TYR A 44 -18.80 -2.59 -10.98
CA TYR A 44 -19.27 -1.84 -9.83
C TYR A 44 -18.72 -2.41 -8.52
N ILE A 45 -18.85 -3.73 -8.33
CA ILE A 45 -18.35 -4.44 -7.14
C ILE A 45 -16.83 -4.32 -6.98
N PRO A 46 -15.99 -4.70 -7.97
CA PRO A 46 -14.54 -4.54 -7.84
C PRO A 46 -14.13 -3.07 -7.71
N GLY A 47 -14.88 -2.13 -8.31
CA GLY A 47 -14.68 -0.68 -8.18
C GLY A 47 -14.85 -0.20 -6.75
N MET A 48 -15.92 -0.64 -6.09
CA MET A 48 -16.16 -0.33 -4.69
C MET A 48 -15.08 -0.91 -3.78
N ILE A 49 -14.69 -2.18 -3.98
CA ILE A 49 -13.64 -2.84 -3.19
C ILE A 49 -12.32 -2.09 -3.33
N HIS A 50 -11.94 -1.75 -4.56
CA HIS A 50 -10.72 -0.99 -4.84
C HIS A 50 -10.76 0.41 -4.20
N GLY A 51 -11.88 1.13 -4.32
CA GLY A 51 -12.04 2.45 -3.72
C GLY A 51 -11.88 2.43 -2.19
N VAL A 52 -12.44 1.42 -1.52
CA VAL A 52 -12.28 1.25 -0.06
C VAL A 52 -10.81 0.97 0.31
N LEU A 53 -10.12 0.11 -0.46
CA LEU A 53 -8.69 -0.18 -0.27
C LEU A 53 -7.83 1.08 -0.46
N PHE A 54 -8.15 1.90 -1.45
CA PHE A 54 -7.43 3.15 -1.71
C PHE A 54 -7.58 4.15 -0.55
N ILE A 55 -8.78 4.30 0.01
CA ILE A 55 -9.01 5.14 1.20
C ILE A 55 -8.21 4.60 2.40
N LEU A 56 -8.22 3.28 2.60
CA LEU A 56 -7.46 2.64 3.68
C LEU A 56 -5.95 2.87 3.53
N LEU A 57 -5.43 2.79 2.30
CA LEU A 57 -4.04 3.11 1.98
C LEU A 57 -3.72 4.57 2.36
N CYS A 58 -4.56 5.53 1.97
CA CYS A 58 -4.36 6.94 2.31
C CYS A 58 -4.31 7.18 3.82
N LEU A 59 -5.19 6.51 4.58
CA LEU A 59 -5.21 6.58 6.04
C LEU A 59 -3.93 5.99 6.65
N LEU A 60 -3.51 4.82 6.18
CA LEU A 60 -2.28 4.18 6.64
C LEU A 60 -1.02 4.98 6.27
N LEU A 61 -0.99 5.60 5.09
CA LEU A 61 0.09 6.48 4.66
C LEU A 61 0.19 7.69 5.59
N TRP A 62 -0.95 8.28 5.97
CA TRP A 62 -0.99 9.38 6.94
C TRP A 62 -0.50 8.95 8.33
N ILE A 63 -0.93 7.78 8.81
CA ILE A 63 -0.51 7.23 10.11
C ILE A 63 0.98 6.88 10.10
N ALA A 64 1.48 6.26 9.03
CA ALA A 64 2.88 5.87 8.89
C ALA A 64 3.81 7.08 8.73
N ARG A 65 3.32 8.22 8.22
CA ARG A 65 4.12 9.43 8.03
C ARG A 65 4.79 9.93 9.32
N LYS A 66 4.04 9.97 10.44
CA LYS A 66 4.54 10.46 11.73
C LYS A 66 5.73 9.65 12.28
N PRO A 67 5.63 8.33 12.49
CA PRO A 67 6.73 7.52 12.98
C PRO A 67 7.88 7.40 11.97
N SER A 68 7.61 7.53 10.67
CA SER A 68 8.65 7.38 9.64
C SER A 68 9.48 8.65 9.41
N GLY A 69 9.04 9.81 9.92
CA GLY A 69 9.67 11.10 9.66
C GLY A 69 9.70 11.50 8.18
N TRP A 70 8.79 10.96 7.36
CA TRP A 70 8.79 11.18 5.92
C TRP A 70 8.34 12.60 5.56
N SER A 71 9.07 13.22 4.63
CA SER A 71 8.73 14.52 4.06
C SER A 71 7.52 14.42 3.12
N TYR A 72 6.75 15.51 3.00
CA TYR A 72 5.59 15.62 2.10
C TYR A 72 5.81 15.08 0.67
N PRO A 73 6.95 15.36 -0.02
CA PRO A 73 7.19 14.80 -1.36
C PRO A 73 7.25 13.27 -1.39
N ARG A 74 7.72 12.60 -0.32
CA ARG A 74 7.72 11.13 -0.26
C ARG A 74 6.31 10.57 -0.16
N CYS A 75 5.47 11.18 0.66
CA CYS A 75 4.05 10.81 0.72
C CYS A 75 3.35 11.04 -0.62
N ALA A 76 3.67 12.15 -1.32
CA ALA A 76 3.12 12.43 -2.63
C ALA A 76 3.55 11.40 -3.69
N ILE A 77 4.79 10.90 -3.65
CA ILE A 77 5.26 9.83 -4.53
C ILE A 77 4.49 8.53 -4.26
N ILE A 78 4.32 8.13 -3.00
CA ILE A 78 3.60 6.89 -2.65
C ILE A 78 2.12 6.98 -3.03
N PHE A 79 1.51 8.15 -2.77
CA PHE A 79 0.14 8.42 -3.19
C PHE A 79 0.02 8.39 -4.72
N GLY A 80 0.90 9.07 -5.45
CA GLY A 80 0.93 9.06 -6.91
C GLY A 80 1.19 7.66 -7.49
N ALA A 81 1.99 6.85 -6.82
CA ALA A 81 2.21 5.46 -7.18
C ALA A 81 0.93 4.63 -7.03
N ALA A 82 0.14 4.84 -5.98
CA ALA A 82 -1.14 4.16 -5.79
C ALA A 82 -2.21 4.53 -6.83
N LEU A 83 -2.06 5.63 -7.57
CA LEU A 83 -2.95 5.94 -8.71
C LEU A 83 -2.64 5.08 -9.95
N LEU A 84 -1.47 4.43 -9.98
CA LEU A 84 -1.05 3.58 -11.09
C LEU A 84 -1.18 2.11 -10.69
N PRO A 85 -1.74 1.22 -11.54
CA PRO A 85 -1.90 -0.20 -11.24
C PRO A 85 -0.58 -0.90 -10.86
N PHE A 86 0.54 -0.36 -11.34
CA PHE A 86 1.89 -0.89 -11.08
C PHE A 86 2.67 -0.10 -10.04
N GLY A 87 2.19 1.06 -9.58
CA GLY A 87 2.98 1.90 -8.68
C GLY A 87 3.25 1.28 -7.31
N PRO A 88 2.32 0.52 -6.68
CA PRO A 88 2.60 -0.25 -5.46
C PRO A 88 3.82 -1.19 -5.61
N PHE A 89 3.97 -1.82 -6.78
CA PHE A 89 5.10 -2.72 -7.06
C PHE A 89 6.44 -1.99 -7.15
N PHE A 90 6.45 -0.72 -7.57
CA PHE A 90 7.66 0.10 -7.60
C PHE A 90 8.06 0.60 -6.21
N VAL A 91 7.10 0.85 -5.31
CA VAL A 91 7.37 1.32 -3.95
C VAL A 91 7.66 0.19 -2.96
N GLU A 92 7.21 -1.03 -3.23
CA GLU A 92 7.41 -2.24 -2.40
C GLU A 92 8.88 -2.46 -1.96
N PRO A 93 9.90 -2.40 -2.86
CA PRO A 93 11.30 -2.61 -2.46
C PRO A 93 11.83 -1.50 -1.57
N TRP A 94 11.31 -0.28 -1.76
CA TRP A 94 11.69 0.89 -0.96
C TRP A 94 11.05 0.82 0.43
N LEU A 95 9.76 0.49 0.54
CA LEU A 95 9.10 0.28 1.84
C LEU A 95 9.76 -0.87 2.63
N LYS A 96 10.18 -1.94 1.95
CA LYS A 96 10.90 -3.06 2.60
C LYS A 96 12.21 -2.63 3.24
N ARG A 97 12.95 -1.71 2.61
CA ARG A 97 14.20 -1.16 3.16
C ARG A 97 13.93 -0.26 4.37
N GLU A 98 12.88 0.55 4.32
CA GLU A 98 12.54 1.44 5.44
C GLU A 98 12.02 0.67 6.66
N ASP A 99 11.22 -0.37 6.44
CA ASP A 99 10.75 -1.27 7.51
C ASP A 99 11.92 -1.98 8.21
N ALA A 100 12.93 -2.41 7.44
CA ALA A 100 14.18 -2.95 7.98
C ALA A 100 14.96 -1.91 8.79
N ARG A 101 15.09 -0.67 8.28
CA ARG A 101 15.76 0.44 8.99
C ARG A 101 15.11 0.76 10.33
N MET A 102 13.77 0.80 10.36
CA MET A 102 12.99 1.07 11.57
C MET A 102 13.08 -0.05 12.59
N THR A 103 13.16 -1.30 12.13
CA THR A 103 13.38 -2.47 12.98
C THR A 103 14.77 -2.44 13.63
N THR A 104 15.83 -2.09 12.87
CA THR A 104 17.19 -2.00 13.40
C THR A 104 17.33 -0.86 14.43
N MET A 105 16.82 0.33 14.16
CA MET A 105 16.89 1.47 15.11
C MET A 105 16.14 1.22 16.43
N GLY A 106 15.09 0.38 16.42
CA GLY A 106 14.43 -0.06 17.65
C GLY A 106 15.25 -1.04 18.49
N GLN A 107 16.23 -1.72 17.89
CA GLN A 107 17.07 -2.73 18.55
C GLN A 107 18.36 -2.13 19.13
N ASP A 108 18.87 -1.07 18.51
CA ASP A 108 20.11 -0.39 18.93
C ASP A 108 19.93 0.39 20.24
N THR A 109 18.73 0.92 20.52
CA THR A 109 18.42 1.61 21.78
C THR A 109 18.37 0.67 22.98
N HIS A 110 17.92 -0.57 22.78
CA HIS A 110 17.89 -1.60 23.82
C HIS A 110 19.26 -2.19 24.15
N SER A 111 20.27 -1.95 23.31
CA SER A 111 21.64 -2.45 23.45
C SER A 111 22.55 -1.51 24.25
N LEU A 112 22.11 -0.27 24.50
CA LEU A 112 22.85 0.75 25.26
C LEU A 112 22.40 0.83 26.73
N GLU A 113 21.38 0.05 27.12
CA GLU A 113 20.88 -0.05 28.51
C GLU A 113 21.27 -1.37 29.20
N ILE A 114 22.23 -2.14 28.65
CA ILE A 114 22.80 -3.35 29.30
C ILE A 114 24.28 -3.16 29.57
#